data_AF-A0A5S5BAY4-F1
#
_entry.id   AF-A0A5S5BAY4-F1
#
_cell.length_a   1.000
_cell.length_b   1.000
_cell.length_c   1.000
_cell.angle_alpha   90.00
_cell.angle_beta   90.00
_cell.angle_gamma   90.00
#
_symmetry.space_group_name_H-M   'P 1'
#
loop_
_entity.id
_entity.type
_entity.pdbx_description
1 polymer ?
#
loop_
_entity_poly.entity_id
_entity_poly.type
_entity_poly.pdbx_seq_one_letter_code
_entity_poly.pdbx_strand_id
1 'polypeptide(L)'
;MAGLFSSGSQISPSQPLDKIAARHRHEMPAALRLFLRGPGGTREGGGGLLSYLLFEPGYCSELIELGYQDAMAKKSELTAFLRLERPEFA
;
A
#
# COMPACT_ATOMS: atom_id res chain seq x y z
N MET A 1 0.78 -13.63 26.41
CA MET A 1 0.31 -12.22 26.38
C MET A 1 0.17 -11.77 24.93
N ALA A 2 -0.72 -12.41 24.17
CA ALA A 2 -1.01 -12.10 22.78
C ALA A 2 -2.53 -12.07 22.66
N GLY A 3 -3.14 -10.88 22.64
CA GLY A 3 -4.61 -10.80 22.66
C GLY A 3 -5.25 -9.44 22.97
N LEU A 4 -4.53 -8.32 22.91
CA LEU A 4 -5.14 -7.00 23.19
C LEU A 4 -5.15 -6.01 22.01
N PHE A 5 -4.79 -6.44 20.80
CA PHE A 5 -4.99 -5.67 19.57
C PHE A 5 -5.90 -6.46 18.61
N SER A 6 -7.15 -6.70 19.03
CA SER A 6 -8.14 -7.37 18.17
C SER A 6 -9.01 -6.33 17.45
N SER A 7 -8.81 -6.27 16.13
CA SER A 7 -9.82 -6.06 15.07
C SER A 7 -10.38 -4.69 14.65
N GLY A 8 -10.12 -3.56 15.31
CA GLY A 8 -10.67 -2.25 14.86
C GLY A 8 -9.67 -1.32 14.16
N SER A 9 -8.50 -1.11 14.77
CA SER A 9 -7.63 0.03 14.42
C SER A 9 -6.70 -0.17 13.22
N GLN A 10 -6.72 -1.32 12.56
CA GLN A 10 -5.81 -1.60 11.44
C GLN A 10 -6.43 -1.16 10.10
N ILE A 11 -5.71 -0.26 9.42
CA ILE A 11 -5.95 0.02 8.00
C ILE A 11 -5.04 -0.93 7.21
N SER A 12 -5.67 -1.80 6.44
CA SER A 12 -4.98 -2.70 5.52
C SER A 12 -5.35 -2.29 4.10
N PRO A 13 -4.41 -2.39 3.13
CA PRO A 13 -4.69 -2.05 1.75
C PRO A 13 -5.94 -2.77 1.23
N SER A 14 -6.92 -2.03 0.72
CA SER A 14 -8.12 -2.63 0.10
C SER A 14 -7.81 -3.32 -1.23
N GLN A 15 -6.65 -3.03 -1.81
CA GLN A 15 -6.16 -3.64 -3.04
C GLN A 15 -4.83 -4.37 -2.83
N PRO A 16 -4.62 -5.52 -3.50
CA PRO A 16 -3.34 -6.21 -3.47
C PRO A 16 -2.21 -5.35 -4.09
N LEU A 17 -1.14 -5.12 -3.32
CA LEU A 17 -0.04 -4.22 -3.72
C LEU A 17 0.74 -4.72 -4.94
N ASP A 18 0.75 -6.03 -5.18
CA ASP A 18 1.34 -6.68 -6.35
C ASP A 18 0.61 -6.29 -7.65
N LYS A 19 -0.73 -6.14 -7.61
CA LYS A 19 -1.51 -5.67 -8.76
C LYS A 19 -1.19 -4.22 -9.12
N ILE A 20 -0.95 -3.40 -8.11
CA ILE A 20 -0.54 -1.99 -8.26
C ILE A 20 0.88 -1.96 -8.86
N ALA A 21 1.80 -2.75 -8.30
CA ALA A 21 3.17 -2.87 -8.78
C ALA A 21 3.24 -3.32 -10.25
N ALA A 22 2.36 -4.25 -10.65
CA ALA A 22 2.29 -4.72 -12.03
C ALA A 22 1.92 -3.62 -13.04
N ARG A 23 1.15 -2.58 -12.64
CA ARG A 23 0.85 -1.41 -13.49
C ARG A 23 2.07 -0.50 -13.64
N HIS A 24 2.80 -0.28 -12.56
CA HIS A 24 3.97 0.60 -12.50
C HIS A 24 5.28 -0.06 -12.94
N ARG A 25 5.27 -1.35 -13.34
CA ARG A 25 6.43 -2.08 -13.89
C ARG A 25 7.20 -1.36 -15.00
N HIS A 26 6.57 -0.41 -15.69
CA HIS A 26 7.19 0.31 -16.79
C HIS A 26 8.15 1.41 -16.32
N GLU A 27 7.98 1.92 -15.09
CA GLU A 27 8.84 2.93 -14.44
C GLU A 27 10.19 2.34 -14.03
N MET A 28 10.31 1.01 -14.02
CA MET A 28 11.56 0.34 -13.66
C MET A 28 12.65 0.52 -14.73
N PRO A 29 13.94 0.62 -14.33
CA PRO A 29 15.08 0.62 -15.22
C PRO A 29 15.04 -0.55 -16.19
N ALA A 30 15.42 -0.28 -17.45
CA ALA A 30 15.42 -1.29 -18.50
C ALA A 30 16.25 -2.55 -18.14
N ALA A 31 17.35 -2.37 -17.41
CA ALA A 31 18.20 -3.47 -16.96
C ALA A 31 17.44 -4.45 -16.03
N LEU A 32 16.67 -3.93 -15.07
CA LEU A 32 15.86 -4.74 -14.16
C LEU A 32 14.69 -5.39 -14.90
N ARG A 33 14.03 -4.66 -15.81
CA ARG A 33 12.98 -5.22 -16.67
C ARG A 33 13.48 -6.36 -17.54
N LEU A 34 14.72 -6.30 -18.02
CA LEU A 34 15.34 -7.35 -18.84
C LEU A 34 15.75 -8.55 -17.99
N PHE A 35 16.34 -8.32 -16.80
CA PHE A 35 16.73 -9.37 -15.86
C PHE A 35 15.55 -10.26 -15.46
N LEU A 36 14.39 -9.65 -15.20
CA LEU A 36 13.16 -10.36 -14.83
C LEU A 36 12.52 -11.15 -15.98
N ARG A 37 12.95 -10.92 -17.23
CA ARG A 37 12.49 -11.68 -18.41
C ARG A 37 13.35 -12.91 -18.69
N GLY A 38 14.46 -13.09 -17.99
CA GLY A 38 15.35 -14.24 -18.14
C GLY A 38 14.80 -15.52 -17.46
N PRO A 39 15.37 -16.71 -17.77
CA PRO A 39 14.88 -18.02 -17.31
C PRO A 39 14.94 -18.29 -15.79
N GLY A 40 15.24 -17.28 -14.97
CA GLY A 40 15.14 -17.30 -13.50
C GLY A 40 14.27 -16.19 -12.90
N GLY A 41 13.63 -15.35 -13.72
CA GLY A 41 12.90 -14.15 -13.26
C GLY A 41 11.46 -14.39 -12.79
N THR A 42 10.93 -15.60 -12.94
CA THR A 42 9.50 -15.86 -12.78
C THR A 42 9.25 -16.96 -11.75
N ARG A 43 9.14 -16.56 -10.48
CA ARG A 43 8.22 -17.14 -9.48
C ARG A 43 8.24 -16.42 -8.13
N GLU A 44 9.36 -15.79 -7.75
CA GLU A 44 9.53 -15.14 -6.43
C GLU A 44 9.92 -13.65 -6.50
N GLY A 45 10.07 -13.09 -7.71
CA GLY A 45 10.55 -11.72 -7.93
C GLY A 45 9.61 -10.60 -7.45
N GLY A 46 8.41 -10.92 -6.96
CA GLY A 46 7.41 -9.93 -6.54
C GLY A 46 7.91 -9.02 -5.40
N GLY A 47 8.59 -9.60 -4.39
CA GLY A 47 9.11 -8.83 -3.25
C GLY A 47 10.22 -7.84 -3.64
N GLY A 48 11.20 -8.31 -4.43
CA GLY A 48 12.29 -7.45 -4.92
C GLY A 48 11.82 -6.36 -5.88
N LEU A 49 10.76 -6.64 -6.67
CA LEU A 49 10.15 -5.67 -7.57
C LEU A 49 9.45 -4.54 -6.82
N LEU A 50 8.67 -4.93 -5.82
CA LEU A 50 7.99 -4.01 -4.91
C LEU A 50 8.99 -3.09 -4.23
N SER A 51 10.11 -3.62 -3.71
CA SER A 51 11.15 -2.81 -3.08
C SER A 51 11.72 -1.73 -3.99
N TYR A 52 11.87 -2.00 -5.29
CA TYR A 52 12.35 -0.99 -6.25
C TYR A 52 11.26 0.04 -6.59
N LEU A 53 10.04 -0.43 -6.90
CA LEU A 53 8.92 0.43 -7.23
C LEU A 53 8.52 1.36 -6.08
N LEU A 54 8.75 0.97 -4.82
CA LEU A 54 8.57 1.84 -3.64
C LEU A 54 9.42 3.12 -3.68
N PHE A 55 10.35 3.26 -4.62
CA PHE A 55 11.11 4.48 -4.86
C PHE A 55 10.72 5.21 -6.16
N GLU A 56 9.80 4.64 -6.95
CA GLU A 56 9.32 5.25 -8.19
C GLU A 56 8.10 6.16 -7.92
N PRO A 57 8.10 7.42 -8.41
CA PRO A 57 7.07 8.40 -8.05
C PRO A 57 5.63 7.99 -8.37
N GLY A 58 5.41 7.28 -9.49
CA GLY A 58 4.07 6.86 -9.90
C GLY A 58 3.49 5.82 -8.95
N TYR A 59 4.30 4.82 -8.59
CA TYR A 59 3.88 3.78 -7.66
C TYR A 59 3.62 4.34 -6.26
N CYS A 60 4.50 5.20 -5.73
CA CYS A 60 4.29 5.85 -4.44
C CYS A 60 3.00 6.67 -4.40
N SER A 61 2.72 7.43 -5.48
CA SER A 61 1.52 8.26 -5.56
C SER A 61 0.25 7.42 -5.54
N GLU A 62 0.23 6.30 -6.27
CA GLU A 62 -0.93 5.39 -6.26
C GLU A 62 -1.13 4.72 -4.89
N LEU A 63 -0.05 4.38 -4.19
CA LEU A 63 -0.13 3.85 -2.82
C LEU A 63 -0.64 4.86 -1.79
N ILE A 64 -0.22 6.13 -1.89
CA ILE A 64 -0.71 7.20 -1.02
C ILE A 64 -2.21 7.41 -1.24
N GLU A 65 -2.65 7.44 -2.49
CA GLU A 65 -4.07 7.58 -2.83
C GLU A 65 -4.87 6.39 -2.28
N LEU A 66 -4.40 5.15 -2.47
CA LEU A 66 -5.04 3.97 -1.90
C LEU A 66 -5.17 4.08 -0.37
N GLY A 67 -4.09 4.43 0.32
CA GLY A 67 -4.09 4.60 1.77
C GLY A 67 -5.04 5.69 2.24
N TYR A 68 -5.15 6.78 1.48
CA TYR A 68 -6.11 7.85 1.75
C TYR A 68 -7.55 7.34 1.62
N GLN A 69 -7.88 6.64 0.54
CA GLN A 69 -9.21 6.07 0.33
C GLN A 69 -9.58 5.04 1.41
N ASP A 70 -8.63 4.17 1.76
CA ASP A 70 -8.82 3.17 2.82
C ASP A 70 -9.05 3.82 4.19
N ALA A 71 -8.33 4.90 4.50
CA ALA A 71 -8.53 5.67 5.72
C ALA A 71 -9.88 6.41 5.72
N MET A 72 -10.26 7.03 4.59
CA MET A 72 -11.53 7.74 4.48
C MET A 72 -12.74 6.80 4.58
N ALA A 73 -12.64 5.58 4.06
CA ALA A 73 -13.67 4.56 4.22
C ALA A 73 -13.89 4.17 5.69
N LYS A 74 -12.86 4.30 6.54
CA LYS A 74 -12.92 4.04 7.99
C LYS A 74 -12.92 5.32 8.84
N LYS A 75 -13.26 6.48 8.25
CA LYS A 75 -13.12 7.80 8.89
C LYS A 75 -13.82 7.89 10.24
N SER A 76 -15.05 7.40 10.36
CA SER A 76 -15.82 7.46 11.61
C SER A 76 -15.16 6.67 12.72
N GLU A 77 -14.76 5.43 12.44
CA GLU A 77 -14.01 4.57 13.37
C GLU A 77 -12.69 5.20 13.79
N LEU A 78 -11.93 5.75 12.83
CA LEU A 78 -10.66 6.44 13.12
C LEU A 78 -10.87 7.70 13.94
N THR A 79 -11.93 8.47 13.68
CA THR A 79 -12.26 9.68 14.43
C THR A 79 -12.60 9.34 15.88
N ALA A 80 -13.40 8.29 16.11
CA ALA A 80 -13.72 7.80 17.44
C ALA A 80 -12.48 7.24 18.15
N PHE A 81 -11.67 6.43 17.46
CA PHE A 81 -10.43 5.85 17.99
C PHE A 81 -9.42 6.93 18.41
N LEU A 82 -9.21 7.94 17.55
CA LEU A 82 -8.30 9.06 17.82
C LEU A 82 -8.90 10.12 18.75
N ARG A 83 -10.16 9.95 19.19
CA ARG A 83 -10.92 10.91 20.01
C ARG A 83 -10.95 12.31 19.38
N LEU A 84 -11.11 12.35 18.06
CA LEU A 84 -11.20 13.57 17.26
C LEU A 84 -12.64 14.09 17.16
N GLU A 85 -13.56 13.59 17.99
CA GLU A 85 -14.91 14.15 18.11
C GLU A 85 -14.78 15.62 18.50
N ARG A 86 -15.03 16.48 17.51
CA ARG A 86 -15.06 17.92 17.71
C ARG A 86 -16.24 18.22 18.63
N PRO A 87 -16.05 18.91 19.76
CA PRO A 87 -17.17 19.37 20.57
C PRO A 87 -18.05 20.28 19.72
N GLU A 88 -19.36 19.99 19.66
CA GLU A 88 -20.35 20.85 19.01
C GLU A 88 -20.55 22.12 19.85
N PHE A 89 -19.59 23.03 19.80
CA PHE A 89 -19.73 24.38 20.31
C PHE A 89 -19.10 25.37 19.32
N ALA A 90 -19.91 25.81 18.35
CA ALA A 90 -19.92 27.16 17.76
C ALA A 90 -21.03 27.25 16.70
#